data_AF-A0A9X0YGF8-F1
#
_entry.id   AF-A0A9X0YGF8-F1
#
_cell.length_a   1.000
_cell.length_b   1.000
_cell.length_c   1.000
_cell.angle_alpha   90.00
_cell.angle_beta   90.00
_cell.angle_gamma   90.00
#
_symmetry.space_group_name_H-M   'P 1'
#
loop_
_entity.id
_entity.type
_entity.pdbx_description
1 polymer ?
#
loop_
_entity_poly.entity_id
_entity_poly.type
_entity_poly.pdbx_seq_one_letter_code
_entity_poly.pdbx_strand_id
1 'polypeptide(L)'
;MNDISKNFKVRFVASLRKIPADLDLHLDEFVLFDPEFLPDRLVREDSSLLAAQGLPRDAAPFLSFYAYLQAEIESRVQNFGLPESYFPIGHNGSGDVVAIDMDSRHVIYFNHDRYNERVFINSSLPQFAESLCIYQEHLTKEAMDNCLDAIATIDSRAVDLGSMWPAEVGSELADES
;
A
#
# COMPACT_ATOMS: atom_id res chain seq x y z
N MET A 1 -14.80 -6.39 -17.54
CA MET A 1 -14.01 -6.57 -16.31
C MET A 1 -12.69 -5.88 -16.55
N ASN A 2 -12.50 -4.74 -15.87
CA ASN A 2 -11.34 -3.90 -16.08
C ASN A 2 -10.13 -4.63 -15.51
N ASP A 3 -9.11 -4.82 -16.35
CA ASP A 3 -7.91 -5.60 -16.07
C ASP A 3 -6.94 -4.80 -15.19
N ILE A 4 -7.44 -4.24 -14.09
CA ILE A 4 -6.76 -3.29 -13.20
C ILE A 4 -5.46 -3.91 -12.67
N SER A 5 -5.47 -5.21 -12.39
CA SER A 5 -4.27 -5.90 -11.97
C SER A 5 -3.21 -5.89 -13.07
N LYS A 6 -3.47 -6.23 -14.34
CA LYS A 6 -2.41 -6.52 -15.33
C LYS A 6 -1.44 -5.38 -15.69
N ASN A 7 -1.64 -4.15 -15.22
CA ASN A 7 -0.78 -3.02 -15.57
C ASN A 7 -0.30 -2.19 -14.37
N PHE A 8 -0.53 -2.65 -13.13
CA PHE A 8 -0.17 -1.87 -11.94
C PHE A 8 1.28 -1.40 -11.94
N LYS A 9 2.23 -2.35 -12.08
CA LYS A 9 3.67 -2.03 -12.05
C LYS A 9 4.06 -1.02 -13.13
N VAL A 10 3.61 -1.24 -14.37
CA VAL A 10 3.94 -0.39 -15.51
C VAL A 10 3.37 1.02 -15.33
N ARG A 11 2.12 1.15 -14.88
CA ARG A 11 1.50 2.44 -14.61
C ARG A 11 2.17 3.17 -13.45
N PHE A 12 2.45 2.49 -12.35
CA PHE A 12 3.12 3.08 -11.20
C PHE A 12 4.48 3.66 -11.60
N VAL A 13 5.31 2.87 -12.29
CA VAL A 13 6.63 3.33 -12.77
C VAL A 13 6.49 4.52 -13.73
N ALA A 14 5.49 4.51 -14.62
CA ALA A 14 5.25 5.63 -15.54
C ALA A 14 4.80 6.93 -14.84
N SER A 15 4.29 6.83 -13.60
CA SER A 15 3.87 7.97 -12.79
C SER A 15 4.99 8.59 -11.95
N LEU A 16 6.15 7.93 -11.85
CA LEU A 16 7.29 8.44 -11.07
C LEU A 16 7.86 9.72 -11.70
N ARG A 17 8.35 10.62 -10.85
CA ARG A 17 9.07 11.82 -11.30
C ARG A 17 10.34 11.42 -12.03
N LYS A 18 10.71 12.18 -13.07
CA LYS A 18 11.98 11.99 -13.77
C LYS A 18 13.12 12.41 -12.85
N ILE A 19 14.00 11.46 -12.54
CA ILE A 19 15.22 11.71 -11.76
C ILE A 19 16.39 11.95 -12.75
N PRO A 20 17.38 12.80 -12.42
CA PRO A 20 18.61 12.91 -13.18
C PRO A 20 19.28 11.54 -13.41
N ALA A 21 19.86 11.32 -14.59
CA ALA A 21 20.39 10.00 -14.98
C ALA A 21 21.57 9.51 -14.13
N ASP A 22 22.20 10.40 -13.38
CA ASP A 22 23.31 10.14 -12.45
C ASP A 22 22.84 9.82 -11.02
N LEU A 23 21.54 9.92 -10.75
CA LEU A 23 20.94 9.63 -9.46
C LEU A 23 19.97 8.45 -9.60
N ASP A 24 20.38 7.28 -9.11
CA ASP A 24 19.54 6.09 -9.02
C ASP A 24 18.97 5.97 -7.60
N LEU A 25 17.69 6.31 -7.45
CA LEU A 25 16.95 6.19 -6.19
C LEU A 25 16.16 4.87 -6.08
N HIS A 26 16.26 3.99 -7.07
CA HIS A 26 15.57 2.69 -7.11
C HIS A 26 14.04 2.77 -6.89
N LEU A 27 13.39 3.88 -7.26
CA LEU A 27 11.94 4.08 -7.07
C LEU A 27 11.07 3.14 -7.93
N ASP A 28 11.66 2.47 -8.92
CA ASP A 28 11.03 1.49 -9.78
C ASP A 28 11.28 0.04 -9.34
N GLU A 29 11.95 -0.17 -8.21
CA GLU A 29 12.14 -1.50 -7.62
C GLU A 29 10.81 -2.02 -7.05
N PHE A 30 10.52 -3.30 -7.29
CA PHE A 30 9.31 -3.97 -6.80
C PHE A 30 9.68 -5.25 -6.06
N VAL A 31 8.98 -5.47 -4.97
CA VAL A 31 9.10 -6.65 -4.12
C VAL A 31 8.05 -7.67 -4.54
N LEU A 32 8.51 -8.78 -5.11
CA LEU A 32 7.68 -9.93 -5.44
C LEU A 32 7.61 -10.89 -4.25
N PHE A 33 6.44 -11.48 -4.07
CA PHE A 33 6.21 -12.46 -3.01
C PHE A 33 6.27 -13.86 -3.59
N ASP A 34 7.06 -14.73 -2.99
CA ASP A 34 7.12 -16.13 -3.40
C ASP A 34 5.74 -16.79 -3.14
N PRO A 35 5.09 -17.37 -4.17
CA PRO A 35 3.85 -18.11 -4.00
C PRO A 35 3.91 -19.19 -2.92
N GLU A 36 5.07 -19.81 -2.69
CA GLU A 36 5.25 -20.86 -1.68
C GLU A 36 5.16 -20.33 -0.24
N PHE A 37 5.38 -19.03 -0.03
CA PHE A 37 5.32 -18.38 1.29
C PHE A 37 4.06 -17.52 1.48
N LEU A 38 3.16 -17.46 0.49
CA LEU A 38 1.88 -16.78 0.64
C LEU A 38 0.88 -17.66 1.41
N PRO A 39 0.14 -17.11 2.39
CA PRO A 39 -0.84 -17.89 3.14
C PRO A 39 -1.97 -18.43 2.25
N ASP A 40 -2.36 -19.69 2.44
CA ASP A 40 -3.48 -20.32 1.72
C ASP A 40 -4.83 -19.58 1.89
N ARG A 41 -4.98 -18.85 3.01
CA ARG A 41 -6.16 -18.05 3.32
C ARG A 41 -6.26 -16.77 2.50
N LEU A 42 -5.14 -16.28 1.95
CA LEU A 42 -5.14 -15.09 1.13
C LEU A 42 -5.92 -15.37 -0.15
N VAL A 43 -6.82 -14.46 -0.51
CA VAL A 43 -7.67 -14.64 -1.68
C VAL A 43 -6.83 -14.68 -2.94
N ARG A 44 -7.16 -15.60 -3.87
CA ARG A 44 -6.40 -15.87 -5.10
C ARG A 44 -6.01 -14.62 -5.88
N GLU A 45 -6.90 -13.64 -5.97
CA GLU A 45 -6.64 -12.38 -6.68
C GLU A 45 -5.48 -11.61 -6.03
N ASP A 46 -5.49 -11.49 -4.70
CA ASP A 46 -4.48 -10.78 -3.93
C ASP A 46 -3.13 -11.53 -4.01
N SER A 47 -3.15 -12.85 -3.84
CA SER A 47 -1.95 -13.69 -3.97
C SER A 47 -1.34 -13.61 -5.38
N SER A 48 -2.19 -13.59 -6.42
CA SER A 48 -1.73 -13.47 -7.80
C SER A 48 -1.10 -12.12 -8.08
N LEU A 49 -1.64 -11.03 -7.50
CA LEU A 49 -1.08 -9.69 -7.63
C LEU A 49 0.31 -9.63 -6.97
N LEU A 50 0.43 -10.08 -5.72
CA LEU A 50 1.70 -10.10 -4.98
C LEU A 50 2.78 -10.95 -5.67
N ALA A 51 2.40 -12.11 -6.21
CA ALA A 51 3.34 -13.00 -6.88
C ALA A 51 3.75 -12.54 -8.28
N ALA A 52 2.80 -12.02 -9.07
CA ALA A 52 3.06 -11.69 -10.47
C ALA A 52 3.62 -10.28 -10.66
N GLN A 53 3.24 -9.34 -9.81
CA GLN A 53 3.63 -7.93 -9.93
C GLN A 53 4.30 -7.37 -8.69
N GLY A 54 3.90 -7.86 -7.51
CA GLY A 54 4.45 -7.38 -6.26
C GLY A 54 3.95 -6.00 -5.89
N LEU A 55 4.64 -5.38 -4.95
CA LEU A 55 4.43 -3.99 -4.54
C LEU A 55 5.72 -3.20 -4.77
N PRO A 56 5.66 -1.88 -5.02
CA PRO A 56 6.87 -1.06 -5.09
C PRO A 56 7.66 -1.23 -3.79
N ARG A 57 8.99 -1.19 -3.84
CA ARG A 57 9.83 -1.28 -2.64
C ARG A 57 9.54 -0.12 -1.69
N ASP A 58 9.44 1.07 -2.27
CA ASP A 58 9.08 2.31 -1.60
C ASP A 58 8.04 3.05 -2.45
N ALA A 59 7.04 3.65 -1.80
CA ALA A 59 5.99 4.43 -2.44
C ALA A 59 5.54 5.58 -1.53
N ALA A 60 5.10 6.68 -2.13
CA ALA A 60 4.41 7.70 -1.35
C ALA A 60 3.05 7.17 -0.84
N PRO A 61 2.58 7.60 0.35
CA PRO A 61 3.25 8.47 1.33
C PRO A 61 4.10 7.65 2.33
N PHE A 62 5.43 7.61 2.11
CA PHE A 62 6.41 6.90 2.97
C PHE A 62 6.12 5.42 3.26
N LEU A 63 5.43 4.74 2.36
CA LEU A 63 5.16 3.32 2.43
C LEU A 63 6.37 2.53 1.93
N SER A 64 6.80 1.52 2.70
CA SER A 64 7.86 0.60 2.29
C SER A 64 7.39 -0.85 2.44
N PHE A 65 7.59 -1.67 1.41
CA PHE A 65 7.05 -3.03 1.34
C PHE A 65 8.14 -4.11 1.35
N TYR A 66 7.81 -5.25 1.93
CA TYR A 66 8.74 -6.36 2.14
C TYR A 66 8.02 -7.70 2.00
N ALA A 67 8.66 -8.64 1.32
CA ALA A 67 8.28 -10.05 1.31
C ALA A 67 8.99 -10.73 2.49
N TYR A 68 8.30 -10.81 3.62
CA TYR A 68 8.83 -11.43 4.83
C TYR A 68 8.86 -12.96 4.71
N LEU A 69 9.89 -13.57 5.27
CA LEU A 69 9.92 -15.02 5.50
C LEU A 69 8.92 -15.39 6.60
N GLN A 70 8.43 -16.63 6.57
CA GLN A 70 7.46 -17.13 7.55
C GLN A 70 7.88 -16.90 9.01
N ALA A 71 9.15 -17.15 9.34
CA ALA A 71 9.68 -16.91 10.69
C ALA A 71 9.68 -15.42 11.08
N GLU A 72 9.84 -14.51 10.12
CA GLU A 72 9.77 -13.07 10.35
C GLU A 72 8.32 -12.61 10.54
N ILE A 73 7.38 -13.18 9.78
CA ILE A 73 5.94 -12.96 9.96
C ILE A 73 5.53 -13.37 11.36
N GLU A 74 5.87 -14.59 11.79
CA GLU A 74 5.55 -15.11 13.13
C GLU A 74 6.14 -14.23 14.23
N SER A 75 7.41 -13.83 14.09
CA SER A 75 8.07 -12.92 15.02
C SER A 75 7.34 -11.57 15.10
N ARG A 76 6.92 -10.99 13.97
CA ARG A 76 6.17 -9.73 13.96
C ARG A 76 4.78 -9.88 14.57
N VAL A 77 4.05 -10.93 14.22
CA VAL A 77 2.73 -11.23 14.79
C VAL A 77 2.83 -11.31 16.31
N GLN A 78 3.85 -11.98 16.84
CA GLN A 78 4.09 -12.07 18.29
C GLN A 78 4.53 -10.75 18.92
N ASN A 79 5.52 -10.06 18.33
CA ASN A 79 6.10 -8.84 18.89
C ASN A 79 5.13 -7.65 18.86
N PHE A 80 4.31 -7.54 17.81
CA PHE A 80 3.33 -6.47 17.63
C PHE A 80 1.93 -6.86 18.15
N GLY A 81 1.75 -8.10 18.62
CA GLY A 81 0.46 -8.60 19.11
C GLY A 81 -0.63 -8.63 18.03
N LEU A 82 -0.24 -8.86 16.77
CA LEU A 82 -1.19 -8.90 15.67
C LEU A 82 -1.96 -10.23 15.70
N PRO A 83 -3.26 -10.24 15.38
CA PRO A 83 -3.98 -11.49 15.16
C PRO A 83 -3.42 -12.27 13.96
N GLU A 84 -3.50 -13.60 14.00
CA GLU A 84 -3.04 -14.49 12.90
C GLU A 84 -3.80 -14.27 11.58
N SER A 85 -4.94 -13.56 11.60
CA SER A 85 -5.67 -13.16 10.41
C SER A 85 -4.96 -12.07 9.61
N TYR A 86 -3.90 -11.45 10.14
CA TYR A 86 -3.19 -10.36 9.46
C TYR A 86 -1.90 -10.85 8.82
N PHE A 87 -1.77 -10.55 7.52
CA PHE A 87 -0.56 -10.81 6.75
C PHE A 87 0.22 -9.50 6.57
N PRO A 88 1.39 -9.32 7.21
CA PRO A 88 2.16 -8.09 7.10
C PRO A 88 2.80 -7.97 5.71
N ILE A 89 2.74 -6.78 5.13
CA ILE A 89 3.28 -6.50 3.79
C ILE A 89 4.24 -5.31 3.77
N GLY A 90 4.30 -4.50 4.83
CA GLY A 90 5.14 -3.30 4.83
C GLY A 90 5.02 -2.45 6.09
N HIS A 91 5.42 -1.19 5.99
CA HIS A 91 5.23 -0.15 7.00
C HIS A 91 5.04 1.24 6.35
N ASN A 92 4.60 2.24 7.13
CA ASN A 92 4.28 3.61 6.67
C ASN A 92 5.32 4.68 7.08
N GLY A 93 6.60 4.31 7.20
CA GLY A 93 7.68 5.23 7.61
C GLY A 93 7.67 5.63 9.09
N SER A 94 6.53 5.56 9.78
CA SER A 94 6.38 5.85 11.22
C SER A 94 6.58 4.62 12.11
N GLY A 95 6.90 3.46 11.52
CA GLY A 95 7.04 2.19 12.22
C GLY A 95 5.74 1.40 12.37
N ASP A 96 4.61 1.90 11.87
CA ASP A 96 3.35 1.16 11.87
C ASP A 96 3.39 0.03 10.85
N VAL A 97 2.90 -1.15 11.25
CA VAL A 97 2.83 -2.31 10.35
C VAL A 97 1.66 -2.14 9.39
N VAL A 98 1.94 -2.19 8.09
CA VAL A 98 0.93 -2.30 7.02
C VAL A 98 0.67 -3.78 6.76
N ALA A 99 -0.59 -4.19 6.75
CA ALA A 99 -1.01 -5.57 6.63
C ALA A 99 -2.30 -5.74 5.81
N ILE A 100 -2.49 -6.96 5.31
CA ILE A 100 -3.76 -7.42 4.75
C ILE A 100 -4.51 -8.19 5.83
N ASP A 101 -5.73 -7.76 6.13
CA ASP A 101 -6.68 -8.56 6.90
C ASP A 101 -7.20 -9.69 6.01
N MET A 102 -6.77 -10.92 6.24
CA MET A 102 -7.18 -12.07 5.40
C MET A 102 -8.66 -12.44 5.53
N ASP A 103 -9.35 -11.99 6.59
CA ASP A 103 -10.77 -12.27 6.78
C ASP A 103 -11.66 -11.26 6.04
N SER A 104 -11.25 -10.00 5.97
CA SER A 104 -12.01 -8.93 5.29
C SER A 104 -11.43 -8.48 3.95
N ARG A 105 -10.21 -8.92 3.62
CA ARG A 105 -9.34 -8.46 2.51
C ARG A 105 -8.86 -7.02 2.62
N HIS A 106 -9.22 -6.30 3.67
CA HIS A 106 -8.84 -4.91 3.81
C HIS A 106 -7.32 -4.77 3.94
N VAL A 107 -6.78 -3.76 3.26
CA VAL A 107 -5.44 -3.26 3.54
C VAL A 107 -5.57 -2.24 4.66
N ILE A 108 -4.79 -2.44 5.72
CA ILE A 108 -4.83 -1.62 6.93
C ILE A 108 -3.41 -1.35 7.43
N TYR A 109 -3.26 -0.41 8.35
CA TYR A 109 -2.09 -0.35 9.22
C TYR A 109 -2.49 -0.33 10.69
N PHE A 110 -1.53 -0.68 11.57
CA PHE A 110 -1.70 -0.64 13.01
C PHE A 110 -0.96 0.56 13.60
N ASN A 111 -1.70 1.59 14.03
CA ASN A 111 -1.14 2.78 14.65
C ASN A 111 -0.59 2.45 16.03
N HIS A 112 0.73 2.30 16.14
CA HIS A 112 1.38 1.87 17.38
C HIS A 112 1.30 2.92 18.50
N ASP A 113 1.25 4.20 18.13
CA ASP A 113 1.09 5.33 19.06
C ASP A 113 -0.31 5.39 19.68
N ARG A 114 -1.32 4.78 19.04
CA ARG A 114 -2.71 4.75 19.48
C ARG A 114 -3.18 3.35 19.88
N TYR A 115 -2.37 2.64 20.66
CA TYR A 115 -2.68 1.29 21.18
C TYR A 115 -2.96 0.26 20.06
N ASN A 116 -2.21 0.32 18.96
CA ASN A 116 -2.41 -0.50 17.76
C ASN A 116 -3.82 -0.35 17.17
N GLU A 117 -4.35 0.87 17.18
CA GLU A 117 -5.60 1.19 16.47
C GLU A 117 -5.48 0.78 15.01
N ARG A 118 -6.50 0.08 14.51
CA ARG A 118 -6.55 -0.34 13.12
C ARG A 118 -7.01 0.83 12.27
N VAL A 119 -6.14 1.29 11.38
CA VAL A 119 -6.47 2.35 10.42
C VAL A 119 -6.69 1.74 9.06
N PHE A 120 -7.86 2.02 8.49
CA PHE A 120 -8.25 1.51 7.18
C PHE A 120 -7.50 2.24 6.06
N ILE A 121 -7.01 1.49 5.07
CA ILE A 121 -6.40 2.05 3.86
C ILE A 121 -7.31 1.80 2.66
N ASN A 122 -7.57 0.54 2.35
CA ASN A 122 -8.40 0.14 1.21
C ASN A 122 -9.13 -1.19 1.45
N SER A 123 -10.18 -1.42 0.68
CA SER A 123 -11.10 -2.55 0.77
C SER A 123 -10.48 -3.84 0.20
N SER A 124 -9.47 -3.74 -0.65
CA SER A 124 -8.73 -4.89 -1.20
C SER A 124 -7.34 -4.49 -1.71
N LEU A 125 -6.46 -5.47 -1.91
CA LEU A 125 -5.12 -5.23 -2.44
C LEU A 125 -5.12 -4.65 -3.88
N PRO A 126 -5.96 -5.09 -4.82
CA PRO A 126 -6.06 -4.44 -6.14
C PRO A 126 -6.50 -2.97 -6.06
N GLN A 127 -7.45 -2.65 -5.18
CA GLN A 127 -7.89 -1.27 -4.98
C GLN A 127 -6.81 -0.42 -4.33
N PHE A 128 -6.03 -0.99 -3.41
CA PHE A 128 -4.86 -0.35 -2.83
C PHE A 128 -3.78 -0.05 -3.89
N ALA A 129 -3.43 -1.03 -4.72
CA ALA A 129 -2.46 -0.86 -5.79
C ALA A 129 -2.86 0.26 -6.77
N GLU A 130 -4.14 0.32 -7.13
CA GLU A 130 -4.69 1.39 -7.96
C GLU A 130 -4.67 2.76 -7.24
N SER A 131 -5.00 2.80 -5.94
CA SER A 131 -4.94 4.03 -5.14
C SER A 131 -3.51 4.56 -5.03
N LEU A 132 -2.50 3.68 -4.94
CA LEU A 132 -1.08 4.05 -4.99
C LEU A 132 -0.71 4.73 -6.32
N CYS A 133 -1.16 4.18 -7.45
CA CYS A 133 -0.96 4.81 -8.76
C CYS A 133 -1.61 6.19 -8.81
N ILE A 134 -2.85 6.31 -8.35
CA ILE A 134 -3.57 7.59 -8.34
C ILE A 134 -2.83 8.61 -7.48
N TYR A 135 -2.44 8.24 -6.26
CA TYR A 135 -1.71 9.13 -5.35
C TYR A 135 -0.40 9.61 -5.99
N GLN A 136 0.41 8.68 -6.50
CA GLN A 136 1.69 8.99 -7.14
C GLN A 136 1.51 9.88 -8.39
N GLU A 137 0.48 9.65 -9.20
CA GLU A 137 0.15 10.47 -10.37
C GLU A 137 -0.23 11.91 -9.99
N HIS A 138 -1.01 12.09 -8.93
CA HIS A 138 -1.42 13.42 -8.46
C HIS A 138 -0.25 14.15 -7.80
N LEU A 139 0.58 13.44 -7.04
CA LEU A 139 1.82 13.98 -6.47
C LEU A 139 2.81 14.44 -7.55
N THR A 140 2.96 13.68 -8.63
CA THR A 140 3.84 14.05 -9.75
C THR A 140 3.28 15.22 -10.57
N LYS A 141 1.96 15.38 -10.62
CA LYS A 141 1.27 16.44 -11.39
C LYS A 141 0.92 17.68 -10.56
N GLU A 142 1.25 17.71 -9.27
CA GLU A 142 0.90 18.81 -8.35
C GLU A 142 -0.62 19.08 -8.36
N ALA A 143 -1.41 18.00 -8.24
CA ALA A 143 -2.87 18.03 -8.39
C ALA A 143 -3.60 17.42 -7.17
N MET A 144 -3.01 17.51 -5.98
CA MET A 144 -3.50 16.80 -4.78
C MET A 144 -4.93 17.14 -4.38
N ASP A 145 -5.44 18.33 -4.73
CA ASP A 145 -6.82 18.76 -4.51
C ASP A 145 -7.88 17.79 -5.06
N ASN A 146 -7.57 17.07 -6.14
CA ASN A 146 -8.50 16.12 -6.79
C ASN A 146 -8.18 14.64 -6.46
N CYS A 147 -7.15 14.39 -5.64
CA CYS A 147 -6.64 13.04 -5.39
C CYS A 147 -7.68 12.16 -4.67
N LEU A 148 -8.36 12.69 -3.64
CA LEU A 148 -9.38 11.94 -2.90
C LEU A 148 -10.58 11.59 -3.78
N ASP A 149 -11.05 12.51 -4.62
CA ASP A 149 -12.14 12.24 -5.56
C ASP A 149 -11.76 11.11 -6.52
N ALA A 150 -10.52 11.08 -7.02
CA ALA A 150 -10.02 10.00 -7.86
C ALA A 150 -9.95 8.66 -7.12
N ILE A 151 -9.40 8.62 -5.89
CA ILE A 151 -9.35 7.42 -5.05
C ILE A 151 -10.76 6.90 -4.74
N ALA A 152 -11.72 7.78 -4.49
CA ALA A 152 -13.10 7.41 -4.20
C ALA A 152 -13.80 6.67 -5.36
N THR A 153 -13.36 6.88 -6.62
CA THR A 153 -13.88 6.13 -7.77
C THR A 153 -13.45 4.67 -7.77
N ILE A 154 -12.36 4.35 -7.08
CA ILE A 154 -11.78 3.00 -6.96
C ILE A 154 -12.30 2.32 -5.70
N ASP A 155 -12.33 3.07 -4.60
CA ASP A 155 -12.74 2.61 -3.29
C ASP A 155 -13.30 3.76 -2.46
N SER A 156 -14.63 3.90 -2.46
CA SER A 156 -15.28 5.01 -1.77
C SER A 156 -15.06 5.01 -0.26
N ARG A 157 -14.76 3.86 0.35
CA ARG A 157 -14.47 3.76 1.79
C ARG A 157 -13.06 4.25 2.13
N ALA A 158 -12.17 4.28 1.14
CA ALA A 158 -10.78 4.71 1.31
C ALA A 158 -10.68 6.21 1.62
N VAL A 159 -11.75 6.98 1.38
CA VAL A 159 -11.82 8.42 1.67
C VAL A 159 -12.72 8.76 2.86
N ASP A 160 -13.22 7.76 3.59
CA ASP A 160 -14.00 7.98 4.81
C ASP A 160 -13.13 8.65 5.89
N LEU A 161 -13.75 9.47 6.74
CA LEU A 161 -13.02 10.09 7.85
C LEU A 161 -12.37 9.03 8.76
N GLY A 162 -11.06 9.16 8.98
CA GLY A 162 -10.29 8.23 9.80
C GLY A 162 -9.64 7.07 9.02
N SER A 163 -9.84 6.99 7.69
CA SER A 163 -8.95 6.20 6.84
C SER A 163 -7.62 6.95 6.61
N MET A 164 -6.65 6.24 6.02
CA MET A 164 -5.32 6.79 5.73
C MET A 164 -5.37 7.97 4.74
N TRP A 165 -5.98 7.79 3.56
CA TRP A 165 -5.81 8.73 2.44
C TRP A 165 -6.20 10.19 2.74
N PRO A 166 -7.31 10.51 3.44
CA PRO A 166 -7.63 11.89 3.79
C PRO A 166 -6.56 12.58 4.64
N ALA A 167 -5.90 11.85 5.56
CA ALA A 167 -4.84 12.39 6.38
C ALA A 167 -3.57 12.69 5.57
N GLU A 168 -3.21 11.78 4.66
CA GLU A 168 -2.00 11.92 3.83
C GLU A 168 -2.17 13.02 2.78
N VAL A 169 -3.30 13.04 2.06
CA VAL A 169 -3.60 14.11 1.09
C VAL A 169 -3.69 15.47 1.79
N GLY A 170 -4.31 15.52 2.98
CA GLY A 170 -4.40 16.74 3.77
C GLY A 170 -3.04 17.26 4.24
N SER A 171 -2.12 16.37 4.61
CA SER A 171 -0.74 16.74 4.98
C SER A 171 0.01 17.33 3.79
N GLU A 172 -0.10 16.72 2.61
CA GLU A 172 0.58 17.20 1.41
C GLU A 172 0.07 18.58 0.96
N LEU A 173 -1.24 18.81 1.00
CA LEU A 173 -1.83 20.12 0.68
C LEU A 173 -1.44 21.23 1.68
N ALA A 174 -1.19 20.85 2.95
CA ALA A 174 -0.74 21.79 3.97
C ALA A 174 0.73 22.20 3.76
N ASP A 175 1.57 21.31 3.24
CA ASP A 175 2.98 21.58 2.94
C ASP A 175 3.16 22.43 1.66
N GLU A 176 2.18 22.44 0.76
CA GLU A 176 2.14 23.31 -0.44
C GLU A 176 1.66 24.76 -0.17
N SER A 177 1.17 25.05 1.04
CA SER A 177 0.55 26.34 1.44
C SER A 177 1.53 27.31 2.11
#